data_AF-A0A935S498-F1
#
_entry.id   AF-A0A935S498-F1
#
_cell.length_a   1.000
_cell.length_b   1.000
_cell.length_c   1.000
_cell.angle_alpha   90.00
_cell.angle_beta   90.00
_cell.angle_gamma   90.00
#
_symmetry.space_group_name_H-M   'P 1'
#
loop_
_entity.id
_entity.type
_entity.pdbx_description
1 polymer ?
#
loop_
_entity_poly.entity_id
_entity_poly.type
_entity_poly.pdbx_seq_one_letter_code
_entity_poly.pdbx_strand_id
1 'polypeptide(L)'
;MEKLHKCDMPDLRIGTIEVVDTARSRDADVLKGMNLYRNPEQNMKLAYPQIGWENDSLKNTTRVLTLSDSYWYGPVYMGILNGAFAGGQFWYYYNKVIPSPIPGEKVEVWQLDLKQSIESNQVVMLLYSDGNLSAFGNSFINDAYEMYTSPKTYYARKEKQDQIQNFAKQIRETPLLLKKATQKSSDQQIPLDSAIKVDAMKMAGMIK
;
A
#
# COMPACT_ATOMS: atom_id res chain seq x y z
N MET A 1 0.50 -13.31 -16.52
CA MET A 1 -0.10 -12.17 -17.22
C MET A 1 0.09 -12.29 -18.73
N GLU A 2 1.32 -12.48 -19.21
CA GLU A 2 1.67 -12.69 -20.62
C GLU A 2 0.75 -13.62 -21.40
N LYS A 3 0.53 -14.86 -20.92
CA LYS A 3 -0.37 -15.82 -21.58
C LYS A 3 -1.81 -15.33 -21.72
N LEU A 4 -2.34 -14.64 -20.70
CA LEU A 4 -3.72 -14.13 -20.70
C LEU A 4 -3.87 -12.92 -21.63
N HIS A 5 -2.84 -12.07 -21.69
CA HIS A 5 -2.84 -10.84 -22.49
C HIS A 5 -2.16 -10.98 -23.85
N LYS A 6 -1.63 -12.17 -24.18
CA LYS A 6 -0.86 -12.46 -25.39
C LYS A 6 0.22 -11.40 -25.65
N CYS A 7 0.95 -11.03 -24.60
CA CYS A 7 2.05 -10.08 -24.66
C CYS A 7 3.32 -10.70 -24.07
N ASP A 8 4.47 -10.13 -24.43
CA ASP A 8 5.79 -10.41 -23.88
C ASP A 8 6.12 -9.28 -22.90
N MET A 9 6.41 -9.60 -21.65
CA MET A 9 6.73 -8.64 -20.59
C MET A 9 8.25 -8.58 -20.38
N PRO A 10 8.79 -7.49 -19.81
CA PRO A 10 10.22 -7.37 -19.59
C PRO A 10 10.78 -8.48 -18.69
N ASP A 11 11.86 -9.12 -19.13
CA ASP A 11 12.54 -10.15 -18.36
C ASP A 11 13.23 -9.60 -17.10
N LEU A 12 13.22 -10.39 -16.02
CA LEU A 12 14.03 -10.13 -14.83
C LEU A 12 15.51 -10.40 -15.15
N ARG A 13 16.39 -9.45 -14.85
CA ARG A 13 17.84 -9.60 -15.00
C ARG A 13 18.50 -9.76 -13.64
N ILE A 14 19.26 -10.83 -13.47
CA ILE A 14 20.13 -11.04 -12.32
C ILE A 14 21.54 -10.66 -12.75
N GLY A 15 22.06 -9.61 -12.14
CA GLY A 15 23.43 -9.15 -12.33
C GLY A 15 24.42 -9.89 -11.41
N THR A 16 25.44 -9.18 -10.96
CA THR A 16 26.43 -9.74 -10.02
C THR A 16 25.75 -10.12 -8.70
N ILE A 17 26.16 -11.26 -8.15
CA ILE A 17 25.73 -11.71 -6.83
C ILE A 17 26.85 -11.43 -5.85
N GLU A 18 26.61 -10.52 -4.91
CA GLU A 18 27.55 -10.23 -3.85
C GLU A 18 27.37 -11.21 -2.70
N VAL A 19 28.44 -11.90 -2.31
CA VAL A 19 28.44 -12.84 -1.18
C VAL A 19 29.16 -12.19 0.00
N VAL A 20 28.45 -12.03 1.11
CA VAL A 20 28.95 -11.30 2.29
C VAL A 20 28.79 -12.10 3.58
N ASP A 21 29.56 -11.71 4.60
CA ASP A 21 29.55 -12.31 5.94
C ASP A 21 28.57 -11.63 6.91
N THR A 22 27.90 -10.57 6.47
CA THR A 22 26.97 -9.80 7.30
C THR A 22 25.65 -9.54 6.58
N ALA A 23 24.56 -9.86 7.27
CA ALA A 23 23.20 -9.62 6.82
C ALA A 23 22.95 -8.13 6.56
N ARG A 24 22.18 -7.86 5.51
CA ARG A 24 21.83 -6.50 5.06
C ARG A 24 20.33 -6.28 5.16
N SER A 25 19.93 -5.00 5.18
CA SER A 25 18.54 -4.58 4.97
C SER A 25 17.56 -5.34 5.88
N ARG A 26 16.60 -6.07 5.28
CA ARG A 26 15.58 -6.84 5.98
C ARG A 26 16.14 -8.08 6.68
N ASP A 27 17.18 -8.73 6.15
CA ASP A 27 17.77 -9.90 6.81
C ASP A 27 18.44 -9.53 8.14
N ALA A 28 18.80 -8.25 8.32
CA ALA A 28 19.38 -7.73 9.55
C ALA A 28 18.38 -6.96 10.42
N ASP A 29 17.08 -6.96 10.11
CA ASP A 29 16.10 -6.11 10.81
C ASP A 29 15.88 -6.55 12.26
N VAL A 30 15.70 -7.85 12.50
CA VAL A 30 15.58 -8.44 13.83
C VAL A 30 16.85 -8.18 14.62
N LEU A 31 18.01 -8.44 14.03
CA LEU A 31 19.30 -8.23 14.68
C LEU A 31 19.48 -6.77 15.14
N LYS A 32 19.11 -5.80 14.30
CA LYS A 32 19.13 -4.38 14.67
C LYS A 32 18.11 -4.05 15.77
N GLY A 33 16.95 -4.70 15.76
CA GLY A 33 15.91 -4.53 16.77
C GLY A 33 16.24 -5.09 18.15
N MET A 34 17.20 -6.01 18.25
CA MET A 34 17.58 -6.65 19.52
C MET A 34 18.32 -5.73 20.51
N ASN A 35 18.79 -4.54 20.06
CA ASN A 35 19.48 -3.56 20.90
C ASN A 35 20.62 -4.16 21.75
N LEU A 36 21.44 -5.00 21.13
CA LEU A 36 22.55 -5.68 21.80
C LEU A 36 23.74 -4.74 21.98
N TYR A 37 24.49 -4.92 23.08
CA TYR A 37 25.77 -4.21 23.28
C TYR A 37 26.77 -4.53 22.15
N ARG A 38 26.75 -5.77 21.65
CA ARG A 38 27.50 -6.21 20.47
C ARG A 38 26.70 -7.28 19.72
N ASN A 39 26.67 -7.18 18.39
CA ASN A 39 26.03 -8.20 17.55
C ASN A 39 26.81 -9.52 17.61
N PRO A 40 26.12 -10.68 17.64
CA PRO A 40 26.77 -11.98 17.50
C PRO A 40 27.43 -12.11 16.12
N GLU A 41 28.47 -12.94 16.06
CA GLU A 41 29.05 -13.37 14.78
C GLU A 41 28.00 -14.15 14.00
N GLN A 42 27.81 -13.78 12.73
CA GLN A 42 26.76 -14.39 11.91
C GLN A 42 27.21 -15.71 11.28
N ASN A 43 28.53 -15.91 11.09
CA ASN A 43 29.15 -17.17 10.65
C ASN A 43 28.45 -17.84 9.46
N MET A 44 27.89 -17.04 8.55
CA MET A 44 27.16 -17.49 7.37
C MET A 44 27.48 -16.60 6.17
N LYS A 45 27.57 -17.21 4.99
CA LYS A 45 27.68 -16.48 3.72
C LYS A 45 26.29 -16.19 3.18
N LEU A 46 26.01 -14.93 2.90
CA LEU A 46 24.72 -14.43 2.41
C LEU A 46 24.87 -13.86 1.01
N ALA A 47 23.97 -14.25 0.11
CA ALA A 47 24.00 -13.85 -1.29
C ALA A 47 22.98 -12.74 -1.58
N TYR A 48 23.44 -11.61 -2.10
CA TYR A 48 22.62 -10.46 -2.47
C TYR A 48 22.76 -10.20 -3.98
N PRO A 49 21.83 -10.69 -4.82
CA PRO A 49 21.87 -10.43 -6.25
C PRO A 49 21.54 -8.98 -6.55
N GLN A 50 22.26 -8.39 -7.50
CA GLN A 50 21.80 -7.17 -8.17
C GLN A 50 20.63 -7.52 -9.08
N ILE A 51 19.46 -6.95 -8.81
CA ILE A 51 18.26 -7.17 -9.60
C ILE A 51 18.05 -5.99 -10.55
N GLY A 52 17.77 -6.29 -11.81
CA GLY A 52 17.36 -5.33 -12.83
C GLY A 52 16.27 -5.90 -13.73
N TRP A 53 15.84 -5.12 -14.70
CA TRP A 53 14.83 -5.50 -15.68
C TRP A 53 15.35 -5.27 -17.09
N GLU A 54 14.84 -6.04 -18.04
CA GLU A 54 15.02 -5.76 -19.46
C GLU A 54 14.53 -4.35 -19.80
N ASN A 55 15.37 -3.59 -20.51
CA ASN A 55 15.01 -2.27 -20.99
C ASN A 55 14.47 -2.37 -22.41
N ASP A 56 13.21 -2.74 -22.53
CA ASP A 56 12.48 -2.81 -23.80
C ASP A 56 11.13 -2.08 -23.68
N SER A 57 11.03 -0.94 -24.38
CA SER A 57 9.81 -0.12 -24.40
C SER A 57 8.63 -0.79 -25.12
N LEU A 58 8.88 -1.78 -25.98
CA LEU A 58 7.84 -2.55 -26.66
C LEU A 58 7.23 -3.61 -25.75
N LYS A 59 7.98 -4.09 -24.75
CA LYS A 59 7.49 -5.04 -23.73
C LYS A 59 6.89 -4.36 -22.50
N ASN A 60 7.48 -3.26 -22.05
CA ASN A 60 7.07 -2.57 -20.82
C ASN A 60 5.86 -1.65 -21.03
N THR A 61 4.73 -2.22 -21.45
CA THR A 61 3.51 -1.46 -21.80
C THR A 61 2.30 -1.80 -20.93
N THR A 62 2.33 -2.91 -20.20
CA THR A 62 1.21 -3.38 -19.38
C THR A 62 1.23 -2.71 -18.01
N ARG A 63 0.31 -1.77 -17.76
CA ARG A 63 0.13 -1.15 -16.45
C ARG A 63 -0.70 -2.04 -15.53
N VAL A 64 -0.18 -2.28 -14.34
CA VAL A 64 -0.79 -3.14 -13.34
C VAL A 64 -1.08 -2.34 -12.07
N LEU A 65 -2.34 -2.37 -11.63
CA LEU A 65 -2.74 -1.94 -10.30
C LEU A 65 -2.67 -3.14 -9.37
N THR A 66 -1.74 -3.13 -8.43
CA THR A 66 -1.57 -4.20 -7.45
C THR A 66 -2.18 -3.81 -6.11
N LEU A 67 -3.16 -4.57 -5.63
CA LEU A 67 -3.68 -4.48 -4.27
C LEU A 67 -3.13 -5.62 -3.46
N SER A 68 -2.31 -5.31 -2.45
CA SER A 68 -1.62 -6.35 -1.69
C SER A 68 -1.28 -5.96 -0.27
N ASP A 69 -0.85 -6.95 0.51
CA ASP A 69 -0.28 -6.79 1.84
C ASP A 69 1.23 -6.46 1.81
N SER A 70 1.90 -6.65 2.96
CA SER A 70 3.29 -6.25 3.18
C SER A 70 4.31 -7.10 2.42
N TYR A 71 3.92 -8.27 1.90
CA TYR A 71 4.83 -9.12 1.13
C TYR A 71 5.17 -8.52 -0.25
N TRP A 72 4.32 -7.63 -0.77
CA TRP A 72 4.56 -6.97 -2.05
C TRP A 72 5.63 -5.87 -2.02
N TYR A 73 6.05 -5.43 -0.83
CA TYR A 73 7.15 -4.47 -0.73
C TYR A 73 8.45 -4.99 -1.35
N GLY A 74 8.73 -6.30 -1.28
CA GLY A 74 9.92 -6.90 -1.90
C GLY A 74 9.97 -6.63 -3.41
N PRO A 75 8.96 -7.08 -4.18
CA PRO A 75 8.84 -6.77 -5.60
C PRO A 75 8.90 -5.27 -5.93
N VAL A 76 8.27 -4.41 -5.10
CA VAL A 76 8.35 -2.95 -5.27
C VAL A 76 9.78 -2.45 -5.13
N TYR A 77 10.53 -2.90 -4.12
CA TYR A 77 11.94 -2.53 -3.94
C TYR A 77 12.86 -3.10 -5.02
N MET A 78 12.47 -4.22 -5.63
CA MET A 78 13.13 -4.76 -6.83
C MET A 78 12.80 -3.98 -8.10
N GLY A 79 11.98 -2.91 -8.02
CA GLY A 79 11.68 -2.02 -9.14
C GLY A 79 10.60 -2.52 -10.08
N ILE A 80 9.81 -3.54 -9.72
CA ILE A 80 8.83 -4.18 -10.63
C ILE A 80 7.83 -3.18 -11.23
N LEU A 81 7.42 -2.16 -10.47
CA LEU A 81 6.43 -1.17 -10.91
C LEU A 81 6.89 -0.44 -12.17
N ASN A 82 8.16 -0.04 -12.21
CA ASN A 82 8.75 0.67 -13.34
C ASN A 82 9.35 -0.29 -14.37
N GLY A 83 9.95 -1.40 -13.91
CA GLY A 83 10.70 -2.32 -14.76
C GLY A 83 9.84 -3.28 -15.58
N ALA A 84 8.67 -3.66 -15.08
CA ALA A 84 7.79 -4.63 -15.75
C ALA A 84 6.33 -4.18 -15.88
N PHE A 85 5.87 -3.27 -15.02
CA PHE A 85 4.44 -2.85 -14.97
C PHE A 85 4.21 -1.45 -15.53
N ALA A 86 5.08 -0.94 -16.41
CA ALA A 86 4.91 0.32 -17.14
C ALA A 86 4.54 1.53 -16.25
N GLY A 87 5.12 1.61 -15.05
CA GLY A 87 4.78 2.62 -14.05
C GLY A 87 3.45 2.36 -13.34
N GLY A 88 3.13 1.08 -13.10
CA GLY A 88 1.97 0.61 -12.37
C GLY A 88 1.97 1.04 -10.90
N GLN A 89 0.91 0.68 -10.18
CA GLN A 89 0.68 1.15 -8.81
C GLN A 89 0.63 -0.02 -7.82
N PHE A 90 1.05 0.24 -6.58
CA PHE A 90 0.79 -0.65 -5.46
C PHE A 90 -0.04 0.05 -4.39
N TRP A 91 -1.20 -0.52 -4.09
CA TRP A 91 -2.09 -0.11 -3.02
C TRP A 91 -1.97 -1.09 -1.85
N TYR A 92 -1.30 -0.63 -0.80
CA TYR A 92 -1.09 -1.40 0.43
C TYR A 92 -2.38 -1.46 1.23
N TYR A 93 -2.94 -2.67 1.37
CA TYR A 93 -4.23 -2.96 2.01
C TYR A 93 -5.37 -2.05 1.56
N TYR A 94 -5.40 -1.66 0.27
CA TYR A 94 -6.41 -0.71 -0.25
C TYR A 94 -6.52 0.58 0.59
N ASN A 95 -5.41 1.01 1.20
CA ASN A 95 -5.37 2.13 2.12
C ASN A 95 -4.34 3.17 1.69
N LYS A 96 -3.11 2.74 1.36
CA LYS A 96 -2.00 3.63 1.02
C LYS A 96 -1.46 3.35 -0.37
N VAL A 97 -1.05 4.39 -1.08
CA VAL A 97 -0.37 4.27 -2.38
C VAL A 97 1.15 4.24 -2.14
N ILE A 98 1.82 3.19 -2.61
CA ILE A 98 3.24 2.95 -2.38
C ILE A 98 3.95 2.65 -3.72
N PRO A 99 5.04 3.36 -4.06
CA PRO A 99 5.48 4.62 -3.43
C PRO A 99 4.42 5.71 -3.60
N SER A 100 4.52 6.78 -2.81
CA SER A 100 3.63 7.92 -3.00
C SER A 100 3.85 8.53 -4.39
N PRO A 101 2.77 8.85 -5.14
CA PRO A 101 2.90 9.52 -6.43
C PRO A 101 3.33 10.98 -6.29
N ILE A 102 3.23 11.56 -5.08
CA ILE A 102 3.65 12.94 -4.79
C ILE A 102 4.87 12.89 -3.86
N PRO A 103 6.04 13.37 -4.30
CA PRO A 103 7.26 13.37 -3.48
C PRO A 103 7.05 14.09 -2.14
N GLY A 104 7.43 13.42 -1.04
CA GLY A 104 7.33 13.98 0.30
C GLY A 104 5.94 13.87 0.95
N GLU A 105 4.92 13.46 0.21
CA GLU A 105 3.55 13.34 0.74
C GLU A 105 3.14 11.88 0.94
N LYS A 106 2.19 11.65 1.84
CA LYS A 106 1.50 10.37 2.00
C LYS A 106 0.16 10.46 1.29
N VAL A 107 -0.01 9.66 0.24
CA VAL A 107 -1.27 9.56 -0.49
C VAL A 107 -2.01 8.29 -0.07
N GLU A 108 -3.25 8.47 0.34
CA GLU A 108 -4.18 7.39 0.69
C GLU A 108 -5.15 7.14 -0.45
N VAL A 109 -5.60 5.90 -0.60
CA VAL A 109 -6.41 5.47 -1.75
C VAL A 109 -7.74 6.21 -1.82
N TRP A 110 -8.34 6.58 -0.68
CA TRP A 110 -9.60 7.33 -0.66
C TRP A 110 -9.48 8.72 -1.32
N GLN A 111 -8.27 9.28 -1.40
CA GLN A 111 -7.99 10.56 -2.07
C GLN A 111 -7.95 10.43 -3.60
N LEU A 112 -7.94 9.21 -4.15
CA LEU A 112 -7.91 8.95 -5.58
C LEU A 112 -9.32 8.75 -6.14
N ASP A 113 -9.47 9.01 -7.44
CA ASP A 113 -10.61 8.54 -8.20
C ASP A 113 -10.45 7.03 -8.45
N LEU A 114 -11.31 6.22 -7.82
CA LEU A 114 -11.25 4.76 -7.92
C LEU A 114 -11.47 4.28 -9.36
N LYS A 115 -12.40 4.90 -10.08
CA LYS A 115 -12.75 4.49 -11.44
C LYS A 115 -11.60 4.75 -12.39
N GLN A 116 -11.07 5.97 -12.37
CA GLN A 116 -9.92 6.37 -13.16
C GLN A 116 -8.70 5.50 -12.83
N SER A 117 -8.49 5.17 -11.56
CA SER A 117 -7.37 4.32 -11.14
C SER A 117 -7.52 2.89 -11.68
N ILE A 118 -8.73 2.31 -11.67
CA ILE A 118 -8.97 0.99 -12.26
C ILE A 118 -8.82 1.04 -13.79
N GLU A 119 -9.49 1.98 -14.46
CA GLU A 119 -9.57 2.04 -15.93
C GLU A 119 -8.25 2.47 -16.60
N SER A 120 -7.36 3.14 -15.88
CA SER A 120 -6.01 3.48 -16.37
C SER A 120 -5.00 2.33 -16.29
N ASN A 121 -5.41 1.17 -15.77
CA ASN A 121 -4.59 -0.03 -15.70
C ASN A 121 -5.23 -1.16 -16.53
N GLN A 122 -4.40 -1.93 -17.24
CA GLN A 122 -4.86 -3.07 -18.03
C GLN A 122 -5.13 -4.30 -17.15
N VAL A 123 -4.45 -4.39 -16.01
CA VAL A 123 -4.59 -5.48 -15.06
C VAL A 123 -4.79 -4.94 -13.65
N VAL A 124 -5.77 -5.49 -12.95
CA VAL A 124 -5.89 -5.35 -11.49
C VAL A 124 -5.49 -6.68 -10.87
N MET A 125 -4.44 -6.65 -10.05
CA MET A 125 -3.90 -7.83 -9.37
C MET A 125 -4.18 -7.74 -7.87
N LEU A 126 -4.92 -8.71 -7.33
CA LEU A 126 -5.14 -8.87 -5.90
C LEU A 126 -4.23 -9.99 -5.39
N LEU A 127 -3.34 -9.68 -4.44
CA LEU A 127 -2.36 -10.62 -3.89
C LEU A 127 -2.31 -10.48 -2.37
N TYR A 128 -2.59 -11.54 -1.63
CA TYR A 128 -2.55 -11.52 -0.18
C TYR A 128 -1.92 -12.82 0.31
N SER A 129 -1.08 -12.73 1.33
CA SER A 129 -0.59 -13.89 2.06
C SER A 129 -1.74 -14.58 2.80
N ASP A 130 -1.56 -15.87 3.08
CA ASP A 130 -2.57 -16.72 3.74
C ASP A 130 -3.09 -16.09 5.06
N GLY A 131 -2.18 -15.57 5.88
CA GLY A 131 -2.52 -14.91 7.14
C GLY A 131 -3.40 -13.66 7.01
N ASN A 132 -3.49 -13.06 5.81
CA ASN A 132 -4.31 -11.88 5.53
C ASN A 132 -5.54 -12.18 4.66
N LEU A 133 -5.85 -13.45 4.36
CA LEU A 133 -6.99 -13.80 3.51
C LEU A 133 -8.35 -13.41 4.09
N SER A 134 -8.48 -13.31 5.41
CA SER A 134 -9.70 -12.79 6.06
C SER A 134 -10.01 -11.34 5.66
N ALA A 135 -8.99 -10.59 5.20
CA ALA A 135 -9.10 -9.24 4.67
C ALA A 135 -8.82 -9.17 3.15
N PHE A 136 -8.98 -10.29 2.43
CA PHE A 136 -8.72 -10.35 0.99
C PHE A 136 -9.49 -9.28 0.23
N GLY A 137 -8.76 -8.42 -0.47
CA GLY A 137 -9.33 -7.30 -1.21
C GLY A 137 -9.89 -6.16 -0.33
N ASN A 138 -9.89 -6.27 0.99
CA ASN A 138 -10.52 -5.30 1.89
C ASN A 138 -11.93 -4.90 1.39
N SER A 139 -12.23 -3.61 1.27
CA SER A 139 -13.47 -3.13 0.66
C SER A 139 -13.38 -2.91 -0.85
N PHE A 140 -12.21 -3.10 -1.49
CA PHE A 140 -12.01 -2.80 -2.92
C PHE A 140 -13.01 -3.52 -3.81
N ILE A 141 -13.22 -4.83 -3.60
CA ILE A 141 -14.10 -5.64 -4.45
C ILE A 141 -15.53 -5.08 -4.39
N ASN A 142 -16.02 -4.79 -3.18
CA ASN A 142 -17.36 -4.23 -2.97
C ASN A 142 -17.47 -2.81 -3.52
N ASP A 143 -16.46 -1.96 -3.29
CA ASP A 143 -16.42 -0.58 -3.77
C ASP A 143 -16.41 -0.54 -5.31
N ALA A 144 -15.56 -1.35 -5.96
CA ALA A 144 -15.50 -1.45 -7.41
C ALA A 144 -16.81 -1.99 -7.99
N TYR A 145 -17.36 -3.06 -7.39
CA TYR A 145 -18.64 -3.64 -7.83
C TYR A 145 -19.77 -2.61 -7.74
N GLU A 146 -19.94 -1.93 -6.60
CA GLU A 146 -20.97 -0.91 -6.43
C GLU A 146 -20.75 0.29 -7.37
N MET A 147 -19.50 0.73 -7.54
CA MET A 147 -19.15 1.81 -8.46
C MET A 147 -19.57 1.51 -9.91
N TYR A 148 -19.36 0.29 -10.39
CA TYR A 148 -19.74 -0.10 -11.76
C TYR A 148 -21.23 -0.44 -11.91
N THR A 149 -21.88 -0.99 -10.88
CA THR A 149 -23.27 -1.47 -10.98
C THR A 149 -24.31 -0.48 -10.45
N SER A 150 -23.93 0.40 -9.51
CA SER A 150 -24.79 1.36 -8.82
C SER A 150 -24.07 2.69 -8.55
N PRO A 151 -23.58 3.39 -9.60
CA PRO A 151 -22.69 4.54 -9.45
C PRO A 151 -23.29 5.67 -8.60
N LYS A 152 -24.60 5.93 -8.71
CA LYS A 152 -25.27 6.96 -7.90
C LYS A 152 -25.14 6.69 -6.40
N THR A 153 -25.36 5.45 -5.97
CA THR A 153 -25.26 5.04 -4.57
C THR A 153 -23.81 5.09 -4.10
N TYR A 154 -22.89 4.56 -4.93
CA TYR A 154 -21.46 4.61 -4.65
C TYR A 154 -20.94 6.02 -4.42
N TYR A 155 -21.18 6.95 -5.35
CA TYR A 155 -20.66 8.32 -5.23
C TYR A 155 -21.29 9.09 -4.07
N ALA A 156 -22.59 8.88 -3.78
CA ALA A 156 -23.24 9.47 -2.61
C ALA A 156 -22.67 8.94 -1.28
N ARG A 157 -22.28 7.66 -1.22
CA ARG A 157 -21.58 7.07 -0.08
C ARG A 157 -20.14 7.58 0.01
N LYS A 158 -19.43 7.60 -1.12
CA LYS A 158 -18.03 8.06 -1.22
C LYS A 158 -17.88 9.50 -0.75
N GLU A 159 -18.75 10.41 -1.19
CA GLU A 159 -18.70 11.82 -0.77
C GLU A 159 -18.76 11.95 0.76
N LYS A 160 -19.69 11.25 1.41
CA LYS A 160 -19.79 11.20 2.87
C LYS A 160 -18.53 10.62 3.51
N GLN A 161 -18.03 9.50 2.98
CA GLN A 161 -16.85 8.84 3.51
C GLN A 161 -15.60 9.72 3.37
N ASP A 162 -15.44 10.41 2.24
CA ASP A 162 -14.33 11.33 1.98
C ASP A 162 -14.37 12.52 2.94
N GLN A 163 -15.55 13.06 3.28
CA GLN A 163 -15.67 14.10 4.31
C GLN A 163 -15.17 13.60 5.68
N ILE A 164 -15.58 12.39 6.10
CA ILE A 164 -15.11 11.79 7.35
C ILE A 164 -13.58 11.59 7.30
N GLN A 165 -13.04 11.06 6.21
CA GLN A 165 -11.60 10.81 6.09
C GLN A 165 -10.78 12.09 6.08
N ASN A 166 -11.26 13.15 5.43
CA ASN A 166 -10.64 14.47 5.47
C ASN A 166 -10.53 14.99 6.91
N PHE A 167 -11.60 14.96 7.70
CA PHE A 167 -11.54 15.38 9.11
C PHE A 167 -10.69 14.44 9.96
N ALA A 168 -10.76 13.13 9.72
CA ALA A 168 -9.91 12.17 10.42
C ALA A 168 -8.41 12.44 10.17
N LYS A 169 -8.04 12.79 8.93
CA LYS A 169 -6.70 13.22 8.57
C LYS A 169 -6.30 14.51 9.30
N GLN A 170 -7.15 15.53 9.28
CA GLN A 170 -6.91 16.79 10.01
C GLN A 170 -6.71 16.56 11.53
N ILE A 171 -7.50 15.68 12.15
CA ILE A 171 -7.37 15.34 13.57
C ILE A 171 -6.01 14.69 13.83
N ARG A 172 -5.56 13.75 12.97
CA ARG A 172 -4.25 13.09 13.10
C ARG A 172 -3.09 14.07 12.95
N GLU A 173 -3.22 15.05 12.06
CA GLU A 173 -2.16 15.99 11.72
C GLU A 173 -2.11 17.22 12.64
N THR A 174 -3.19 17.51 13.37
CA THR A 174 -3.26 18.65 14.30
C THR A 174 -3.01 18.20 15.74
N PRO A 175 -1.89 18.58 16.39
CA PRO A 175 -1.51 18.05 17.72
C PRO A 175 -2.59 18.23 18.80
N LEU A 176 -3.29 19.36 18.81
CA LEU A 176 -4.35 19.64 19.78
C LEU A 176 -5.58 18.73 19.58
N LEU A 177 -5.98 18.51 18.32
CA LEU A 177 -7.10 17.62 18.00
C LEU A 177 -6.74 16.16 18.31
N LEU A 178 -5.52 15.74 17.96
CA LEU A 178 -5.02 14.41 18.27
C LEU A 178 -5.01 14.17 19.78
N LYS A 179 -4.49 15.11 20.58
CA LYS A 179 -4.48 15.02 22.04
C LYS A 179 -5.89 14.83 22.61
N LYS A 180 -6.88 15.56 22.08
CA LYS A 180 -8.29 15.42 22.49
C LYS A 180 -8.86 14.05 22.13
N ALA A 181 -8.58 13.55 20.93
CA ALA A 181 -9.00 12.22 20.51
C ALA A 181 -8.35 11.11 21.37
N THR A 182 -7.07 11.27 21.74
CA THR A 182 -6.36 10.38 22.66
C THR A 182 -6.98 10.36 24.05
N GLN A 183 -7.33 11.52 24.60
CA GLN A 183 -8.02 11.59 25.89
C GLN A 183 -9.35 10.85 25.83
N LYS A 184 -10.15 11.10 24.78
CA LYS A 184 -11.43 10.40 24.58
C LYS A 184 -11.26 8.88 24.46
N SER A 185 -10.25 8.44 23.70
CA SER A 185 -9.94 7.01 23.55
C SER A 185 -9.70 6.35 24.92
N SER A 186 -8.97 7.04 25.81
CA SER A 186 -8.75 6.60 27.18
C SER A 186 -10.04 6.61 28.01
N ASP A 187 -10.76 7.73 28.01
CA ASP A 187 -11.96 7.93 28.85
C ASP A 187 -13.09 6.96 28.48
N GLN A 188 -13.24 6.65 27.19
CA GLN A 188 -14.31 5.79 26.67
C GLN A 188 -13.87 4.34 26.45
N GLN A 189 -12.59 4.02 26.71
CA GLN A 189 -12.01 2.69 26.48
C GLN A 189 -12.25 2.16 25.06
N ILE A 190 -12.17 3.05 24.06
CA ILE A 190 -12.27 2.71 22.64
C ILE A 190 -10.92 2.90 21.95
N PRO A 191 -10.62 2.17 20.85
CA PRO A 191 -9.41 2.40 20.07
C PRO A 191 -9.28 3.85 19.60
N LEU A 192 -8.04 4.35 19.50
CA LEU A 192 -7.78 5.73 19.06
C LEU A 192 -8.40 6.04 17.69
N ASP A 193 -8.30 5.13 16.74
CA ASP A 193 -8.93 5.30 15.42
C ASP A 193 -10.47 5.40 15.52
N SER A 194 -11.11 4.68 16.45
CA SER A 194 -12.53 4.81 16.72
C SER A 194 -12.87 6.19 17.30
N ALA A 195 -12.07 6.69 18.25
CA ALA A 195 -12.25 8.02 18.81
C ALA A 195 -12.09 9.13 17.75
N ILE A 196 -11.06 9.01 16.90
CA ILE A 196 -10.83 9.91 15.76
C ILE A 196 -12.03 9.87 14.79
N LYS A 197 -12.53 8.68 14.45
CA LYS A 197 -13.69 8.53 13.55
C LYS A 197 -14.94 9.20 14.13
N VAL A 198 -15.20 9.07 15.43
CA VAL A 198 -16.33 9.72 16.10
C VAL A 198 -16.19 11.24 16.03
N ASP A 199 -15.01 11.79 16.30
CA ASP A 199 -14.76 13.23 16.18
C ASP A 199 -14.89 13.72 14.74
N ALA A 200 -14.37 12.96 13.78
CA ALA A 200 -14.50 13.27 12.36
C ALA A 200 -15.98 13.29 11.91
N MET A 201 -16.80 12.35 12.38
CA MET A 201 -18.24 12.33 12.10
C MET A 201 -18.98 13.51 12.74
N LYS A 202 -18.58 13.97 13.93
CA LYS A 202 -19.11 15.20 14.56
C LYS A 202 -18.74 16.43 13.76
N MET A 203 -17.48 16.55 13.33
CA MET A 203 -17.01 17.67 12.50
C MET A 203 -17.70 17.69 11.12
N ALA A 204 -18.02 16.53 10.57
CA ALA A 204 -18.79 16.39 9.34
C ALA A 204 -20.30 16.63 9.52
N GLY A 205 -20.79 16.90 10.73
CA GLY A 205 -22.21 17.15 11.00
C GLY A 205 -23.10 15.90 10.89
N MET A 206 -22.52 14.69 10.91
CA MET A 206 -23.26 13.44 10.75
C MET A 206 -23.88 12.95 12.06
N ILE A 207 -23.29 13.32 13.19
CA ILE A 207 -23.77 13.00 14.54
C ILE A 207 -23.59 14.23 15.44
N LYS A 208 -24.42 14.32 16.48
CA LYS A 208 -24.37 15.39 17.50
C LYS A 208 -23.36 15.04 18.59
#